data_AF-A0AAQ2U190-F1
#
_entry.id   AF-A0AAQ2U190-F1
#
_cell.length_a   1.000
_cell.length_b   1.000
_cell.length_c   1.000
_cell.angle_alpha   90.00
_cell.angle_beta   90.00
_cell.angle_gamma   90.00
#
_symmetry.space_group_name_H-M   'P 1'
#
loop_
_entity.id
_entity.type
_entity.pdbx_description
1 polymer ?
#
loop_
_entity_poly.entity_id
_entity_poly.type
_entity_poly.pdbx_seq_one_letter_code
_entity_poly.pdbx_strand_id
1 'polypeptide(L)'
;MIASEDAVIGTPYSRMWGAYLTGMWLYRLSLAKVKWHSLTGRPLTGVQAAEAELINEAVPFERLEARVAEIATELARIPLSQLQAQKLIVNQAYENMGLASTQLLGGILDGLMRNTPDALEFIRTAQTQGVRAAVERRDGPFGDYSQAPPELRPDPTHVITPDGSM
;
A
#
# COMPACT_ATOMS: atom_id res chain seq x y z
N MET A 1 5.49 9.75 1.66
CA MET A 1 5.86 8.68 0.70
C MET A 1 6.01 9.32 -0.66
N ILE A 2 7.03 8.92 -1.42
CA ILE A 2 7.25 9.32 -2.82
C ILE A 2 7.22 8.03 -3.62
N ALA A 3 6.51 8.01 -4.75
CA ALA A 3 6.38 6.83 -5.61
C ALA A 3 6.58 7.20 -7.08
N SER A 4 6.85 6.22 -7.93
CA SER A 4 6.77 6.41 -9.38
C SER A 4 5.31 6.62 -9.81
N GLU A 5 5.08 7.35 -10.90
CA GLU A 5 3.75 7.61 -11.46
C GLU A 5 2.99 6.32 -11.81
N ASP A 6 3.71 5.30 -12.27
CA ASP A 6 3.19 3.99 -12.67
C ASP A 6 3.06 2.98 -11.50
N ALA A 7 3.39 3.39 -10.27
CA ALA A 7 3.22 2.53 -9.11
C ALA A 7 1.76 2.10 -8.94
N VAL A 8 1.52 0.83 -8.58
CA VAL A 8 0.17 0.32 -8.30
C VAL A 8 0.04 0.04 -6.81
N ILE A 9 -0.72 0.89 -6.11
CA ILE A 9 -0.86 0.88 -4.65
C ILE A 9 -2.29 0.46 -4.30
N GLY A 10 -2.45 -0.61 -3.52
CA GLY A 10 -3.78 -1.09 -3.16
C GLY A 10 -3.78 -2.17 -2.09
N THR A 11 -4.97 -2.69 -1.83
CA THR A 11 -5.24 -3.70 -0.80
C THR A 11 -6.03 -4.86 -1.39
N PRO A 12 -5.49 -5.59 -2.37
CA PRO A 12 -6.25 -6.61 -3.09
C PRO A 12 -6.69 -7.78 -2.21
N TYR A 13 -6.00 -7.99 -1.08
CA TYR A 13 -6.40 -8.96 -0.05
C TYR A 13 -7.79 -8.69 0.52
N SER A 14 -8.33 -7.46 0.40
CA SER A 14 -9.68 -7.18 0.89
C SER A 14 -10.77 -7.88 0.10
N ARG A 15 -10.45 -8.39 -1.10
CA ARG A 15 -11.34 -9.25 -1.90
C ARG A 15 -11.33 -10.69 -1.43
N MET A 16 -10.20 -11.14 -0.90
CA MET A 16 -10.02 -12.50 -0.38
C MET A 16 -8.75 -12.60 0.45
N TRP A 17 -8.85 -13.33 1.56
CA TRP A 17 -7.72 -13.72 2.39
C TRP A 17 -7.05 -12.57 3.17
N GLY A 18 -7.81 -11.54 3.54
CA GLY A 18 -7.35 -10.53 4.48
C GLY A 18 -8.34 -9.43 4.80
N ALA A 19 -7.99 -8.63 5.81
CA ALA A 19 -8.66 -7.40 6.20
C ALA A 19 -7.61 -6.31 6.46
N TYR A 20 -8.03 -5.07 6.73
CA TYR A 20 -7.10 -3.98 7.07
C TYR A 20 -6.42 -4.27 8.41
N LEU A 21 -5.28 -4.96 8.35
CA LEU A 21 -4.52 -5.44 9.50
C LEU A 21 -4.05 -4.29 10.41
N THR A 22 -3.30 -3.35 9.85
CA THR A 22 -2.73 -2.21 10.61
C THR A 22 -3.63 -0.98 10.59
N GLY A 23 -4.66 -0.96 9.74
CA GLY A 23 -5.59 0.16 9.60
C GLY A 23 -5.00 1.45 9.02
N MET A 24 -3.74 1.48 8.57
CA MET A 24 -3.05 2.75 8.22
C MET A 24 -3.72 3.58 7.13
N TRP A 25 -4.53 2.98 6.24
CA TRP A 25 -5.32 3.70 5.25
C TRP A 25 -6.33 4.67 5.90
N LEU A 26 -6.90 4.32 7.06
CA LEU A 26 -7.82 5.15 7.86
C LEU A 26 -7.18 6.47 8.30
N TYR A 27 -5.86 6.47 8.44
CA TYR A 27 -5.05 7.56 8.97
C TYR A 27 -4.38 8.40 7.88
N ARG A 28 -4.64 8.07 6.61
CA ARG A 28 -4.10 8.76 5.43
C ARG A 28 -5.18 9.30 4.51
N LEU A 29 -6.37 8.71 4.53
CA LEU A 29 -7.45 9.05 3.62
C LEU A 29 -8.73 9.39 4.37
N SER A 30 -9.63 10.12 3.71
CA SER A 30 -11.00 10.30 4.21
C SER A 30 -11.70 8.96 4.36
N LEU A 31 -12.58 8.82 5.37
CA LEU A 31 -13.32 7.56 5.62
C LEU A 31 -14.11 7.07 4.39
N ALA A 32 -14.58 7.97 3.53
CA ALA A 32 -15.25 7.61 2.28
C ALA A 32 -14.30 6.91 1.30
N LYS A 33 -13.12 7.49 1.05
CA LYS A 33 -12.07 6.86 0.21
C LYS A 33 -11.58 5.55 0.82
N VAL A 34 -11.41 5.50 2.14
CA VAL A 34 -10.98 4.29 2.85
C VAL A 34 -11.97 3.14 2.63
N LYS A 35 -13.28 3.39 2.81
CA LYS A 35 -14.33 2.40 2.53
C LYS A 35 -14.36 1.99 1.08
N TRP A 36 -14.21 2.94 0.15
CA TRP A 36 -14.16 2.63 -1.27
C TRP A 36 -13.04 1.62 -1.58
N HIS A 37 -11.81 1.89 -1.16
CA HIS A 37 -10.69 0.98 -1.43
C HIS A 37 -10.80 -0.33 -0.64
N SER A 38 -11.24 -0.30 0.62
CA SER A 38 -11.35 -1.53 1.42
C SER A 38 -12.44 -2.46 0.90
N LEU A 39 -13.57 -1.92 0.44
CA LEU A 39 -14.71 -2.74 -0.02
C LEU A 39 -14.61 -3.16 -1.48
N THR A 40 -13.87 -2.43 -2.31
CA THR A 40 -13.70 -2.78 -3.74
C THR A 40 -12.38 -3.50 -4.04
N GLY A 41 -11.37 -3.32 -3.18
CA GLY A 41 -10.01 -3.78 -3.41
C GLY A 41 -9.30 -3.11 -4.58
N ARG A 42 -9.86 -2.03 -5.16
CA ARG A 42 -9.30 -1.36 -6.34
C ARG A 42 -7.98 -0.65 -6.01
N PRO A 43 -6.96 -0.77 -6.89
CA PRO A 43 -5.71 -0.04 -6.72
C PRO A 43 -5.85 1.43 -7.11
N LEU A 44 -4.82 2.20 -6.76
CA LEU A 44 -4.51 3.53 -7.24
C LEU A 44 -3.19 3.47 -8.01
N THR A 45 -3.07 4.23 -9.10
CA THR A 45 -1.75 4.56 -9.66
C THR A 45 -0.97 5.46 -8.69
N GLY A 46 0.33 5.66 -8.91
CA GLY A 46 1.13 6.59 -8.12
C GLY A 46 0.53 8.01 -8.15
N VAL A 47 0.15 8.46 -9.35
CA VAL A 47 -0.51 9.75 -9.57
C VAL A 47 -1.81 9.85 -8.76
N GLN A 48 -2.70 8.85 -8.90
CA GLN A 48 -3.97 8.85 -8.19
C GLN A 48 -3.79 8.77 -6.66
N ALA A 49 -2.75 8.08 -6.19
CA ALA A 49 -2.43 8.01 -4.77
C ALA A 49 -1.95 9.36 -4.22
N ALA A 50 -1.21 10.14 -5.00
CA ALA A 50 -0.78 11.49 -4.64
C ALA A 50 -1.98 12.47 -4.64
N GLU A 51 -2.81 12.44 -5.70
CA GLU A 51 -4.06 13.22 -5.77
C GLU A 51 -5.03 12.87 -4.63
N ALA A 52 -5.01 11.61 -4.19
CA ALA A 52 -5.83 11.17 -3.09
C ALA A 52 -5.29 11.57 -1.71
N GLU A 53 -4.05 12.07 -1.63
CA GLU A 53 -3.26 12.34 -0.42
C GLU A 53 -2.90 11.07 0.39
N LEU A 54 -2.94 9.90 -0.25
CA LEU A 54 -2.43 8.66 0.35
C LEU A 54 -0.90 8.72 0.48
N ILE A 55 -0.24 9.27 -0.54
CA ILE A 55 1.20 9.53 -0.60
C ILE A 55 1.44 11.03 -0.80
N ASN A 56 2.68 11.48 -0.64
CA ASN A 56 3.01 12.92 -0.73
C ASN A 56 3.22 13.36 -2.18
N GLU A 57 3.84 12.51 -3.00
CA GLU A 57 4.29 12.88 -4.34
C GLU A 57 4.40 11.64 -5.23
N ALA A 58 4.04 11.80 -6.50
CA ALA A 58 4.32 10.85 -7.56
C ALA A 58 5.20 11.53 -8.60
N VAL A 59 6.25 10.84 -9.06
CA VAL A 59 7.23 11.38 -10.03
C VAL A 59 7.50 10.39 -11.15
N PRO A 60 7.97 10.84 -12.33
CA PRO A 60 8.47 9.92 -13.36
C PRO A 60 9.52 8.97 -12.77
N PHE A 61 9.55 7.72 -13.22
CA PHE A 61 10.41 6.69 -12.62
C PHE A 61 11.89 7.08 -12.60
N GLU A 62 12.37 7.72 -13.66
CA GLU A 62 13.76 8.18 -13.81
C GLU A 62 14.14 9.28 -12.80
N ARG A 63 13.13 9.93 -12.20
CA ARG A 63 13.31 10.95 -11.16
C ARG A 63 13.18 10.40 -9.74
N LEU A 64 12.69 9.17 -9.57
CA LEU A 64 12.32 8.64 -8.25
C LEU A 64 13.49 8.65 -7.27
N GLU A 65 14.63 8.06 -7.62
CA GLU A 65 15.81 7.99 -6.74
C GLU A 65 16.37 9.38 -6.42
N ALA A 66 16.52 10.22 -7.45
CA ALA A 66 16.99 11.60 -7.26
C ALA A 66 16.08 12.38 -6.31
N ARG A 67 14.76 12.27 -6.47
CA ARG A 67 13.79 12.98 -5.65
C ARG A 67 13.78 12.49 -4.20
N VAL A 68 13.92 11.16 -4.00
CA VAL A 68 14.05 10.57 -2.67
C VAL A 68 15.33 11.08 -1.99
N ALA A 69 16.45 11.12 -2.70
CA ALA A 69 17.73 11.62 -2.18
C ALA A 69 17.71 13.12 -1.85
N GLU A 70 17.05 13.94 -2.67
CA GLU A 70 16.81 15.36 -2.39
C GLU A 70 16.09 15.56 -1.06
N ILE A 71 14.93 14.91 -0.88
CA ILE A 71 14.14 15.01 0.36
C ILE A 71 14.90 14.47 1.57
N ALA A 72 15.61 13.35 1.43
CA ALA A 72 16.43 12.82 2.51
C ALA A 72 17.54 13.80 2.92
N THR A 73 18.19 14.44 1.94
CA THR A 73 19.23 15.46 2.17
C THR A 73 18.65 16.70 2.85
N GLU A 74 17.46 17.15 2.46
CA GLU A 74 16.76 18.26 3.10
C GLU A 74 16.45 17.95 4.57
N LEU A 75 15.87 16.77 4.84
CA LEU A 75 15.57 16.34 6.21
C LEU A 75 16.84 16.23 7.06
N ALA A 76 17.94 15.71 6.51
CA ALA A 76 19.22 15.57 7.22
C ALA A 76 19.86 16.91 7.64
N ARG A 77 19.44 18.03 7.05
CA ARG A 77 19.89 19.38 7.44
C ARG A 77 19.15 19.94 8.66
N ILE A 78 18.05 19.30 9.08
CA ILE A 78 17.25 19.75 10.21
C ILE A 78 17.82 19.16 11.51
N PRO A 79 17.95 19.93 12.60
CA PRO A 79 18.40 19.39 13.88
C PRO A 79 17.55 18.20 14.32
N LEU A 80 18.21 17.11 14.76
CA LEU A 80 17.53 15.87 15.12
C LEU A 80 16.44 16.07 16.19
N SER A 81 16.72 16.91 17.20
CA SER A 81 15.74 17.24 18.24
C SER A 81 14.46 17.88 17.68
N GLN A 82 14.59 18.72 16.65
CA GLN A 82 13.44 19.34 15.99
C GLN A 82 12.64 18.31 15.20
N LEU A 83 13.29 17.43 14.42
CA LEU A 83 12.62 16.35 13.71
C LEU A 83 11.87 15.42 14.67
N GLN A 84 12.50 15.06 15.79
CA GLN A 84 11.90 14.21 16.81
C GLN A 84 10.69 14.88 17.45
N ALA A 85 10.79 16.16 17.85
CA ALA A 85 9.69 16.88 18.45
C ALA A 85 8.47 16.94 17.51
N GLN A 86 8.67 17.30 16.24
CA GLN A 86 7.57 17.37 15.26
C GLN A 86 6.93 15.99 15.04
N LYS A 87 7.75 14.93 14.89
CA LYS A 87 7.25 13.57 14.67
C LYS A 87 6.46 13.05 15.89
N LEU A 88 6.92 13.33 17.11
CA LEU A 88 6.24 12.91 18.33
C LEU A 88 4.86 13.55 18.48
N ILE A 89 4.74 14.85 18.20
CA ILE A 89 3.45 15.57 18.28
C ILE A 89 2.43 14.98 17.28
N VAL A 90 2.84 14.76 16.03
CA VAL A 90 1.96 14.18 15.00
C VAL A 90 1.59 12.73 15.34
N ASN A 91 2.55 11.93 15.80
CA ASN A 91 2.28 10.56 16.20
C ASN A 91 1.31 10.47 17.39
N GLN A 92 1.39 11.39 18.34
CA GLN A 92 0.44 11.44 19.45
C GLN A 92 -1.00 11.67 18.96
N ALA A 93 -1.20 12.45 17.90
CA ALA A 93 -2.53 12.62 17.30
C ALA A 93 -3.06 11.31 16.70
N TYR A 94 -2.20 10.53 16.02
CA TYR A 94 -2.58 9.20 15.53
C TYR A 94 -2.99 8.24 16.65
N GLU A 95 -2.23 8.22 17.75
CA GLU A 95 -2.59 7.40 18.91
C GLU A 95 -3.95 7.80 19.50
N ASN A 96 -4.19 9.12 19.64
CA ASN A 96 -5.44 9.66 20.17
C ASN A 96 -6.66 9.37 19.27
N MET A 97 -6.45 9.15 17.97
CA MET A 97 -7.49 8.71 17.05
C MET A 97 -7.84 7.20 17.19
N GLY A 98 -7.24 6.49 18.14
CA GLY A 98 -7.53 5.07 18.40
C GLY A 98 -6.75 4.11 17.51
N LEU A 99 -5.48 4.41 17.22
CA LEU A 99 -4.61 3.53 16.42
C LEU A 99 -4.52 2.12 17.03
N ALA A 100 -4.23 2.03 18.33
CA ALA A 100 -4.10 0.76 19.03
C ALA A 100 -5.38 -0.10 18.98
N SER A 101 -6.56 0.51 19.17
CA SER A 101 -7.84 -0.23 19.12
C SER A 101 -8.16 -0.69 17.70
N THR A 102 -7.87 0.15 16.69
CA THR A 102 -8.01 -0.22 15.27
C THR A 102 -7.09 -1.39 14.91
N GLN A 103 -5.84 -1.38 15.35
CA GLN A 103 -4.87 -2.45 15.08
C GLN A 103 -5.22 -3.74 15.81
N LEU A 104 -5.78 -3.66 17.02
CA LEU A 104 -6.28 -4.83 17.74
C LEU A 104 -7.42 -5.52 16.96
N LEU A 105 -8.43 -4.76 16.55
CA LEU A 105 -9.55 -5.30 15.77
C LEU A 105 -9.09 -5.79 14.39
N GLY A 106 -8.22 -5.03 13.73
CA GLY A 106 -7.65 -5.38 12.43
C GLY A 106 -6.93 -6.72 12.45
N GLY A 107 -6.09 -6.98 13.45
CA GLY A 107 -5.42 -8.28 13.65
C GLY A 107 -6.38 -9.44 13.84
N ILE A 108 -7.42 -9.26 14.66
CA ILE A 108 -8.43 -10.29 14.90
C ILE A 108 -9.20 -10.62 13.60
N LEU A 109 -9.68 -9.59 12.90
CA LEU A 109 -10.47 -9.78 11.68
C LEU A 109 -9.62 -10.34 10.53
N ASP A 110 -8.39 -9.86 10.36
CA ASP A 110 -7.48 -10.40 9.35
C ASP A 110 -7.17 -11.88 9.62
N GLY A 111 -6.94 -12.25 10.88
CA GLY A 111 -6.80 -13.65 11.30
C GLY A 111 -8.04 -14.48 10.96
N LEU A 112 -9.24 -13.97 11.20
CA LEU A 112 -10.49 -14.64 10.84
C LEU A 112 -10.65 -14.81 9.33
N MET A 113 -10.37 -13.76 8.54
CA MET A 113 -10.48 -13.79 7.07
C MET A 113 -9.52 -14.76 6.39
N ARG A 114 -8.47 -15.20 7.08
CA ARG A 114 -7.55 -16.25 6.59
C ARG A 114 -8.04 -17.67 6.88
N ASN A 115 -9.12 -17.84 7.64
CA ASN A 115 -9.64 -19.12 8.12
C ASN A 115 -11.11 -19.39 7.73
N THR A 116 -11.71 -18.56 6.87
CA THR A 116 -13.03 -18.83 6.30
C THR A 116 -12.98 -19.99 5.30
N PRO A 117 -14.11 -20.65 4.98
CA PRO A 117 -14.14 -21.67 3.92
C PRO A 117 -13.58 -21.17 2.58
N ASP A 118 -13.90 -19.94 2.19
CA ASP A 118 -13.38 -19.32 0.97
C ASP A 118 -11.87 -19.10 1.01
N ALA A 119 -11.33 -18.74 2.19
CA ALA A 119 -9.89 -18.61 2.40
C ALA A 119 -9.17 -19.96 2.30
N LEU A 120 -9.75 -21.04 2.84
CA LEU A 120 -9.21 -22.39 2.70
C LEU A 120 -9.20 -22.83 1.23
N GLU A 121 -10.24 -22.47 0.46
CA GLU A 121 -10.29 -22.72 -0.97
C GLU A 121 -9.22 -21.93 -1.75
N PHE A 122 -9.03 -20.66 -1.38
CA PHE A 122 -7.99 -19.81 -1.94
C PHE A 122 -6.59 -20.39 -1.67
N ILE A 123 -6.32 -20.82 -0.43
CA ILE A 123 -5.08 -21.50 -0.04
C ILE A 123 -4.90 -22.80 -0.84
N ARG A 124 -5.94 -23.62 -0.94
CA ARG A 124 -5.88 -24.88 -1.70
C ARG A 124 -5.54 -24.63 -3.17
N THR A 125 -6.15 -23.63 -3.78
CA THR A 125 -5.84 -23.21 -5.16
C THR A 125 -4.37 -22.80 -5.26
N ALA A 126 -3.89 -21.96 -4.33
CA ALA A 126 -2.49 -21.54 -4.31
C ALA A 126 -1.50 -22.70 -4.14
N GLN A 127 -1.83 -23.70 -3.31
CA GLN A 127 -0.99 -24.87 -3.07
C GLN A 127 -0.98 -25.86 -4.23
N THR A 128 -2.11 -26.06 -4.90
CA THR A 128 -2.27 -27.09 -5.95
C THR A 128 -2.03 -26.57 -7.36
N GLN A 129 -2.29 -25.29 -7.62
CA GLN A 129 -2.21 -24.66 -8.94
C GLN A 129 -1.24 -23.46 -8.97
N GLY A 130 -0.65 -23.11 -7.83
CA GLY A 130 0.29 -22.00 -7.70
C GLY A 130 -0.37 -20.67 -7.31
N VAL A 131 0.43 -19.80 -6.68
CA VAL A 131 -0.02 -18.47 -6.19
C VAL A 131 -0.58 -17.61 -7.33
N ARG A 132 0.05 -17.67 -8.51
CA ARG A 132 -0.40 -16.91 -9.69
C ARG A 132 -1.84 -17.26 -10.06
N ALA A 133 -2.20 -18.55 -10.11
CA ALA A 133 -3.55 -18.99 -10.42
C ALA A 133 -4.58 -18.51 -9.37
N ALA A 134 -4.22 -18.55 -8.08
CA ALA A 134 -5.08 -18.04 -7.01
C ALA A 134 -5.31 -16.52 -7.13
N VAL A 135 -4.26 -15.75 -7.42
CA VAL A 135 -4.35 -14.29 -7.63
C VAL A 135 -5.12 -13.94 -8.90
N GLU A 136 -4.89 -14.64 -10.01
CA GLU A 136 -5.64 -14.49 -11.26
C GLU A 136 -7.13 -14.76 -11.03
N ARG A 137 -7.49 -15.79 -10.26
CA ARG A 137 -8.88 -16.08 -9.89
C ARG A 137 -9.49 -14.96 -9.03
N ARG A 138 -8.71 -14.33 -8.15
CA ARG A 138 -9.17 -13.23 -7.28
C ARG A 138 -9.38 -11.92 -8.05
N ASP A 139 -8.41 -11.53 -8.86
CA ASP A 139 -8.36 -10.19 -9.48
C ASP A 139 -8.83 -10.17 -10.94
N GLY A 140 -8.80 -11.32 -11.63
CA GLY A 140 -9.23 -11.46 -13.02
C GLY A 140 -10.63 -10.91 -13.32
N PRO A 141 -11.65 -11.15 -12.47
CA PRO A 141 -12.98 -10.58 -12.66
C PRO A 141 -13.03 -9.04 -12.65
N PHE A 142 -12.00 -8.38 -12.09
CA PHE A 142 -11.93 -6.93 -11.96
C PHE A 142 -11.01 -6.26 -12.98
N GLY A 143 -10.15 -7.04 -13.66
CA GLY A 143 -9.25 -6.53 -14.69
C GLY A 143 -8.26 -5.49 -14.16
N ASP A 144 -7.75 -5.67 -12.95
CA ASP A 144 -6.78 -4.77 -12.30
C ASP A 144 -5.55 -5.53 -11.75
N TYR A 145 -4.60 -4.81 -11.14
CA TYR A 145 -3.30 -5.34 -10.73
C TYR A 145 -2.58 -6.07 -11.88
N SER A 146 -2.17 -7.33 -11.69
CA SER A 146 -1.50 -8.11 -12.72
C SER A 146 -2.40 -8.43 -13.93
N GLN A 147 -3.72 -8.32 -13.75
CA GLN A 147 -4.76 -8.54 -14.76
C GLN A 147 -5.19 -7.25 -15.47
N ALA A 148 -4.59 -6.11 -15.10
CA ALA A 148 -4.84 -4.85 -15.76
C ALA A 148 -4.24 -4.81 -17.18
N PRO A 149 -4.78 -3.96 -18.07
CA PRO A 149 -4.10 -3.59 -19.31
C PRO A 149 -2.65 -3.12 -19.05
N PRO A 150 -1.70 -3.34 -19.99
CA PRO A 150 -0.31 -2.97 -19.82
C PRO A 150 -0.08 -1.53 -19.33
N GLU A 151 -0.87 -0.57 -19.80
CA GLU A 151 -0.80 0.85 -19.44
C GLU A 151 -1.20 1.18 -17.99
N LEU A 152 -1.84 0.24 -17.28
CA LEU A 152 -2.21 0.37 -15.86
C LEU A 152 -1.37 -0.52 -14.94
N ARG A 153 -0.31 -1.13 -15.48
CA ARG A 153 0.65 -1.92 -14.71
C ARG A 153 1.98 -1.16 -14.62
N PRO A 154 2.78 -1.38 -13.56
CA PRO A 154 4.12 -0.83 -13.51
C PRO A 154 4.92 -1.34 -14.72
N ASP A 155 5.75 -0.47 -15.30
CA ASP A 155 6.63 -0.87 -16.41
C ASP A 155 7.65 -1.89 -15.88
N PRO A 156 7.73 -3.11 -16.45
CA PRO A 156 8.66 -4.13 -15.98
C PRO A 156 10.14 -3.74 -16.17
N THR A 157 10.44 -2.71 -16.96
CA THR A 157 11.79 -2.16 -17.15
C THR A 157 12.17 -1.13 -16.08
N HIS A 158 11.19 -0.63 -15.31
CA HIS A 158 11.41 0.25 -14.16
C HIS A 158 12.02 -0.52 -12.98
N VAL A 159 13.32 -0.77 -13.08
CA VAL A 159 14.10 -1.51 -12.08
C VAL A 159 15.12 -0.56 -11.44
N ILE A 160 15.07 -0.46 -10.12
CA ILE A 160 16.12 0.20 -9.35
C ILE A 160 17.15 -0.87 -9.00
N THR A 161 18.31 -0.81 -9.63
CA THR A 161 19.47 -1.57 -9.18
C THR A 161 20.12 -0.80 -8.04
N PRO A 162 20.17 -1.35 -6.81
CA PRO A 162 20.98 -0.75 -5.76
C PRO A 162 22.39 -0.62 -6.34
N ASP A 163 22.99 0.56 -6.23
CA ASP A 163 24.36 0.75 -6.69
C ASP A 163 25.22 -0.37 -6.11
N GLY A 164 25.80 -1.19 -7.00
CA GLY A 164 26.76 -2.23 -6.65
C GLY A 164 28.04 -1.56 -6.19
N SER A 165 28.05 -1.07 -4.95
CA SER A 165 29.16 -0.33 -4.38
C SER A 165 28.94 -0.13 -2.88
N MET A 166 29.96 -0.09 -2.04
CA MET A 166 31.41 -0.28 -2.16
C MET A 166 31.92 -0.34 -0.72
#